data_AF-A0A848FWK6-F1
#
_entry.id   AF-A0A848FWK6-F1
#
_cell.length_a   1.000
_cell.length_b   1.000
_cell.length_c   1.000
_cell.angle_alpha   90.00
_cell.angle_beta   90.00
_cell.angle_gamma   90.00
#
_symmetry.space_group_name_H-M   'P 1'
#
loop_
_entity.id
_entity.type
_entity.pdbx_description
1 polymer ?
#
loop_
_entity_poly.entity_id
_entity_poly.type
_entity_poly.pdbx_seq_one_letter_code
_entity_poly.pdbx_strand_id
1 'polypeptide(L)'
;MPKALFIISFMLLSSLSFAQTSKIDSLSKVKKEKQILQLEEQLKEYRADSTSIETDLQQKKIDLHALQLESQSSANRNYELAAKLRKDAHDKSAARQAEKAAREAGKLAKKVRSADNAVQKYEKKLRKLTKNISSDEKKLAKLKAALQLLNNASASQTGS
;
A
#
# COMPACT_ATOMS: atom_id res chain seq x y z
N MET A 1 -14.11 -4.80 85.25
CA MET A 1 -14.14 -5.75 84.12
C MET A 1 -14.03 -4.98 82.80
N PRO A 2 -12.84 -4.91 82.16
CA PRO A 2 -12.72 -4.29 80.84
C PRO A 2 -11.99 -5.18 79.82
N LYS A 3 -12.15 -6.51 79.89
CA LYS A 3 -11.47 -7.45 78.97
C LYS A 3 -12.34 -7.89 77.78
N ALA A 4 -13.65 -7.74 77.87
CA ALA A 4 -14.59 -8.16 76.81
C ALA A 4 -14.71 -7.14 75.66
N LEU A 5 -14.42 -5.85 75.91
CA LEU A 5 -14.58 -4.80 74.91
C LEU A 5 -13.43 -4.75 73.88
N PHE A 6 -12.25 -5.27 74.25
CA PHE A 6 -11.08 -5.26 73.38
C PHE A 6 -11.09 -6.38 72.33
N ILE A 7 -11.77 -7.48 72.60
CA ILE A 7 -11.83 -8.65 71.71
C ILE A 7 -12.78 -8.39 70.53
N ILE A 8 -13.85 -7.62 70.74
CA ILE A 8 -14.81 -7.26 69.68
C ILE A 8 -14.21 -6.27 68.68
N SER A 9 -13.28 -5.41 69.12
CA SER A 9 -12.62 -4.44 68.23
C SER A 9 -11.57 -5.07 67.31
N PHE A 10 -10.99 -6.21 67.66
CA PHE A 10 -9.99 -6.88 66.84
C PHE A 10 -10.61 -7.75 65.73
N MET A 11 -11.85 -8.21 65.92
CA MET A 11 -12.52 -9.08 64.96
C MET A 11 -13.09 -8.34 63.73
N LEU A 12 -13.23 -7.01 63.83
CA LEU A 12 -13.69 -6.13 62.75
C LEU A 12 -12.59 -5.70 61.77
N LEU A 13 -11.30 -5.96 62.06
CA LEU A 13 -10.20 -5.63 61.14
C LEU A 13 -9.91 -6.74 60.11
N SER A 14 -10.45 -7.94 60.30
CA SER A 14 -10.23 -9.09 59.41
C SER A 14 -11.15 -9.13 58.18
N SER A 15 -12.08 -8.19 58.02
CA SER A 15 -12.95 -8.08 56.86
C SER A 15 -12.43 -7.15 55.76
N LEU A 16 -11.29 -6.48 55.97
CA LEU A 16 -10.54 -5.86 54.86
C LEU A 16 -9.71 -6.93 54.14
N SER A 17 -10.40 -7.95 53.63
CA SER A 17 -9.89 -8.73 52.51
C SER A 17 -9.63 -7.71 51.41
N PHE A 18 -8.35 -7.46 51.14
CA PHE A 18 -7.88 -6.68 50.03
C PHE A 18 -8.66 -7.06 48.78
N ALA A 19 -9.56 -6.18 48.35
CA ALA A 19 -9.96 -6.12 46.97
C ALA A 19 -8.71 -5.72 46.20
N GLN A 20 -7.83 -6.69 45.95
CA GLN A 20 -6.89 -6.63 44.84
C GLN A 20 -7.74 -6.75 43.59
N THR A 21 -8.48 -5.67 43.30
CA THR A 21 -9.11 -5.46 42.02
C THR A 21 -7.98 -5.63 41.02
N SER A 22 -8.11 -6.71 40.29
CA SER A 22 -7.28 -7.06 39.17
C SER A 22 -6.88 -5.80 38.41
N LYS A 23 -5.58 -5.47 38.41
CA LYS A 23 -4.95 -4.69 37.33
C LYS A 23 -5.00 -5.50 36.03
N ILE A 24 -6.17 -6.02 35.68
CA ILE A 24 -6.42 -6.62 34.38
C ILE A 24 -6.68 -5.43 33.46
N ASP A 25 -5.75 -5.29 32.51
CA ASP A 25 -6.00 -4.82 31.16
C ASP A 25 -5.67 -3.35 30.77
N SER A 26 -5.30 -2.45 31.70
CA SER A 26 -4.91 -1.07 31.31
C SER A 26 -3.66 -1.04 30.40
N LEU A 27 -2.67 -1.89 30.67
CA LEU A 27 -1.44 -1.96 29.88
C LEU A 27 -1.68 -2.55 28.48
N SER A 28 -2.53 -3.58 28.37
CA SER A 28 -2.92 -4.18 27.08
C SER A 28 -3.78 -3.25 26.26
N LYS A 29 -4.68 -2.48 26.90
CA LYS A 29 -5.45 -1.43 26.25
C LYS A 29 -4.54 -0.35 25.66
N VAL A 30 -3.62 0.22 26.46
CA VAL A 30 -2.65 1.23 25.99
C VAL A 30 -1.77 0.68 24.85
N LYS A 31 -1.33 -0.58 24.93
CA LYS A 31 -0.58 -1.23 23.85
C LYS A 31 -1.40 -1.34 22.56
N LYS A 32 -2.67 -1.73 22.65
CA LYS A 32 -3.59 -1.83 21.49
C LYS A 32 -3.88 -0.45 20.90
N GLU A 33 -4.12 0.57 21.71
CA GLU A 33 -4.31 1.96 21.26
C GLU A 33 -3.07 2.45 20.50
N LYS A 34 -1.87 2.22 21.04
CA LYS A 34 -0.62 2.54 20.34
C LYS A 34 -0.50 1.83 18.99
N GLN A 35 -0.82 0.55 18.92
CA GLN A 35 -0.79 -0.22 17.67
C GLN A 35 -1.83 0.28 16.66
N ILE A 36 -3.01 0.69 17.12
CA ILE A 36 -4.04 1.29 16.26
C ILE A 36 -3.53 2.60 15.66
N LEU A 37 -2.97 3.49 16.48
CA LEU A 37 -2.42 4.77 16.01
C LEU A 37 -1.32 4.56 14.96
N GLN A 38 -0.39 3.63 15.20
CA GLN A 38 0.66 3.30 14.25
C GLN A 38 0.12 2.76 12.92
N LEU A 39 -0.90 1.89 12.97
CA LEU A 39 -1.53 1.36 11.75
C LEU A 39 -2.33 2.44 11.01
N GLU A 40 -2.98 3.36 11.71
CA GLU A 40 -3.70 4.49 11.09
C GLU A 40 -2.74 5.43 10.37
N GLU A 41 -1.59 5.73 10.98
CA GLU A 41 -0.53 6.53 10.37
C GLU A 41 0.04 5.83 9.12
N GLN A 42 0.40 4.55 9.23
CA GLN A 42 0.87 3.76 8.08
C GLN A 42 -0.16 3.67 6.95
N LEU A 43 -1.44 3.49 7.28
CA LEU A 43 -2.51 3.47 6.28
C LEU A 43 -2.69 4.81 5.60
N LYS A 44 -2.50 5.93 6.32
CA LYS A 44 -2.52 7.27 5.74
C LYS A 44 -1.37 7.45 4.75
N GLU A 45 -0.16 7.04 5.12
CA GLU A 45 1.01 7.06 4.23
C GLU A 45 0.78 6.20 2.98
N TYR A 46 0.35 4.95 3.15
CA TYR A 46 0.08 4.06 2.01
C TYR A 46 -1.02 4.59 1.10
N ARG A 47 -2.06 5.23 1.63
CA ARG A 47 -3.11 5.86 0.80
C ARG A 47 -2.55 7.04 0.01
N ALA A 48 -1.72 7.87 0.62
CA ALA A 48 -1.07 8.99 -0.07
C ALA A 48 -0.13 8.48 -1.19
N ASP A 49 0.68 7.47 -0.89
CA ASP A 49 1.56 6.81 -1.86
C ASP A 49 0.77 6.15 -3.00
N SER A 50 -0.39 5.55 -2.69
CA SER A 50 -1.26 4.92 -3.70
C SER A 50 -1.75 5.94 -4.71
N THR A 51 -2.27 7.07 -4.22
CA THR A 51 -2.75 8.16 -5.08
C THR A 51 -1.61 8.71 -5.93
N SER A 52 -0.44 8.95 -5.34
CA SER A 52 0.73 9.44 -6.09
C SER A 52 1.17 8.46 -7.19
N ILE A 53 1.26 7.17 -6.87
CA ILE A 53 1.62 6.12 -7.84
C ILE A 53 0.56 5.98 -8.93
N GLU A 54 -0.73 6.13 -8.61
CA GLU A 54 -1.82 6.11 -9.59
C GLU A 54 -1.73 7.28 -10.57
N THR A 55 -1.49 8.49 -10.08
CA THR A 55 -1.29 9.66 -10.94
C THR A 55 -0.08 9.48 -11.85
N ASP A 56 1.06 9.05 -11.30
CA ASP A 56 2.27 8.77 -12.08
C ASP A 56 2.04 7.68 -13.13
N LEU A 57 1.30 6.63 -12.77
CA LEU A 57 0.97 5.53 -13.67
C LEU A 57 0.10 6.00 -14.83
N GLN A 58 -0.90 6.85 -14.57
CA GLN A 58 -1.73 7.45 -15.61
C GLN A 58 -0.89 8.26 -16.58
N GLN A 59 -0.02 9.14 -16.08
CA GLN A 59 0.87 9.91 -16.94
C GLN A 59 1.77 9.00 -17.79
N LYS A 60 2.38 7.97 -17.18
CA LYS A 60 3.22 7.03 -17.92
C LYS A 60 2.47 6.23 -18.97
N LYS A 61 1.19 5.93 -18.75
CA LYS A 61 0.33 5.27 -19.76
C LYS A 61 0.04 6.20 -20.94
N ILE A 62 -0.19 7.49 -20.68
CA ILE A 62 -0.34 8.51 -21.73
C ILE A 62 0.95 8.61 -22.55
N ASP A 63 2.10 8.72 -21.88
CA ASP A 63 3.41 8.79 -22.54
C ASP A 63 3.70 7.53 -23.37
N LEU A 64 3.39 6.35 -22.82
CA LEU A 64 3.52 5.07 -23.53
C LEU A 64 2.66 5.04 -24.79
N HIS A 65 1.41 5.49 -24.70
CA HIS A 65 0.50 5.54 -25.84
C HIS A 65 1.02 6.47 -26.93
N ALA A 66 1.49 7.68 -26.57
CA ALA A 66 2.10 8.59 -27.52
C ALA A 66 3.34 7.98 -28.21
N LEU A 67 4.21 7.32 -27.44
CA LEU A 67 5.37 6.59 -27.95
C LEU A 67 4.98 5.43 -28.89
N GLN A 68 3.89 4.72 -28.60
CA GLN A 68 3.38 3.65 -29.46
C GLN A 68 2.91 4.19 -30.81
N LEU A 69 2.18 5.32 -30.82
CA LEU A 69 1.75 5.98 -32.06
C LEU A 69 2.95 6.44 -32.89
N GLU A 70 3.95 7.07 -32.26
CA GLU A 70 5.18 7.50 -32.94
C GLU A 70 5.95 6.29 -33.51
N SER A 71 6.08 5.23 -32.70
CA SER A 71 6.74 3.98 -33.13
C SER A 71 6.02 3.31 -34.30
N GLN A 72 4.68 3.34 -34.32
CA GLN A 72 3.88 2.77 -35.40
C GLN A 72 4.05 3.57 -36.69
N SER A 73 4.01 4.90 -36.60
CA SER A 73 4.28 5.79 -37.75
C SER A 73 5.68 5.56 -38.32
N SER A 74 6.70 5.45 -37.46
CA SER A 74 8.07 5.16 -37.87
C SER A 74 8.21 3.76 -38.51
N ALA A 75 7.52 2.75 -37.96
CA ALA A 75 7.49 1.41 -38.55
C ALA A 75 6.85 1.39 -39.94
N ASN A 76 5.74 2.11 -40.13
CA ASN A 76 5.08 2.25 -41.43
C ASN A 76 6.01 2.93 -42.45
N ARG A 77 6.67 4.02 -42.05
CA ARG A 77 7.66 4.71 -42.90
C ARG A 77 8.82 3.80 -43.29
N ASN A 78 9.35 3.02 -42.34
CA ASN A 78 10.38 2.02 -42.63
C ASN A 78 9.87 1.00 -43.66
N TYR A 79 8.66 0.47 -43.47
CA TYR A 79 8.04 -0.48 -44.38
C TYR A 79 7.90 0.10 -45.81
N GLU A 80 7.43 1.34 -45.95
CA GLU A 80 7.31 2.00 -47.25
C GLU A 80 8.66 2.19 -47.95
N LEU A 81 9.69 2.62 -47.21
CA LEU A 81 11.03 2.83 -47.76
C LEU A 81 11.71 1.51 -48.12
N ALA A 82 11.52 0.46 -47.31
CA ALA A 82 11.98 -0.88 -47.62
C ALA A 82 11.28 -1.43 -48.88
N ALA A 83 9.98 -1.17 -49.05
CA ALA A 83 9.25 -1.55 -50.25
C ALA A 83 9.75 -0.81 -51.50
N LYS A 84 10.13 0.47 -51.38
CA LYS A 84 10.76 1.24 -52.47
C LYS A 84 12.14 0.68 -52.83
N LEU A 85 12.99 0.45 -51.83
CA LEU A 85 14.31 -0.17 -52.04
C LEU A 85 14.19 -1.56 -52.68
N ARG A 86 13.16 -2.34 -52.33
CA ARG A 86 12.93 -3.65 -52.95
C ARG A 86 12.64 -3.55 -54.45
N LYS A 87 12.01 -2.47 -54.91
CA LYS A 87 11.73 -2.23 -56.34
C LYS A 87 12.96 -1.79 -57.12
N ASP A 88 13.86 -1.06 -56.47
CA ASP A 88 15.14 -0.63 -57.05
C ASP A 88 16.27 -0.84 -56.03
N ALA A 89 16.81 -2.07 -56.03
CA ALA A 89 17.77 -2.50 -55.02
C ALA A 89 19.16 -1.86 -55.19
N HIS A 90 19.43 -1.25 -56.34
CA HIS A 90 20.71 -0.62 -56.64
C HIS A 90 20.71 0.90 -56.37
N ASP A 91 19.54 1.49 -56.06
CA ASP A 91 19.47 2.90 -55.66
C ASP A 91 20.09 3.12 -54.27
N LYS A 92 21.29 3.70 -54.27
CA LYS A 92 22.04 4.09 -53.07
C LYS A 92 21.29 5.09 -52.18
N SER A 93 20.46 5.96 -52.76
CA SER A 93 19.66 6.93 -52.01
C SER A 93 18.54 6.22 -51.25
N ALA A 94 17.77 5.37 -51.94
CA ALA A 94 16.74 4.54 -51.31
C ALA A 94 17.32 3.66 -50.21
N ALA A 95 18.51 3.06 -50.43
CA ALA A 95 19.18 2.23 -49.44
C ALA A 95 19.49 3.00 -48.14
N ARG A 96 20.06 4.20 -48.27
CA ARG A 96 20.37 5.08 -47.12
C ARG A 96 19.12 5.52 -46.38
N GLN A 97 18.04 5.84 -47.09
CA GLN A 97 16.78 6.25 -46.48
C GLN A 97 16.12 5.10 -45.71
N ALA A 98 16.07 3.90 -46.30
CA ALA A 98 15.54 2.71 -45.65
C ALA A 98 16.35 2.35 -44.40
N GLU A 99 17.68 2.39 -44.47
CA GLU A 99 18.55 2.15 -43.31
C GLU A 99 18.29 3.14 -42.17
N LYS A 100 18.18 4.43 -42.50
CA LYS A 100 17.87 5.47 -41.50
C LYS A 100 16.52 5.22 -40.83
N ALA A 101 15.49 4.93 -41.63
CA ALA A 101 14.15 4.65 -41.10
C ALA A 101 14.12 3.38 -40.24
N ALA A 102 14.82 2.32 -40.63
CA ALA A 102 14.95 1.11 -39.83
C ALA A 102 15.62 1.37 -38.48
N ARG A 103 16.69 2.19 -38.46
CA ARG A 103 17.38 2.58 -37.21
C ARG A 103 16.46 3.41 -36.30
N GLU A 104 15.71 4.36 -36.86
CA GLU A 104 14.76 5.18 -36.10
C GLU A 104 13.63 4.32 -35.51
N ALA A 105 13.01 3.47 -36.33
CA ALA A 105 11.95 2.55 -35.88
C ALA A 105 12.46 1.60 -34.78
N GLY A 106 13.69 1.08 -34.92
CA GLY A 106 14.32 0.24 -33.90
C GLY A 106 14.55 0.97 -32.57
N LYS A 107 15.01 2.24 -32.63
CA LYS A 107 15.17 3.07 -31.42
C LYS A 107 13.83 3.33 -30.74
N LEU A 108 12.79 3.68 -31.49
CA LEU A 108 11.45 3.92 -30.95
C LEU A 108 10.85 2.66 -30.34
N ALA A 109 10.95 1.51 -31.01
CA ALA A 109 10.49 0.24 -30.48
C ALA A 109 11.17 -0.10 -29.13
N LYS A 110 12.47 0.19 -28.98
CA LYS A 110 13.18 0.02 -27.71
C LYS A 110 12.67 0.97 -26.62
N LYS A 111 12.38 2.23 -26.96
CA LYS A 111 11.77 3.19 -26.03
C LYS A 111 10.39 2.72 -25.57
N VAL A 112 9.54 2.26 -26.49
CA VAL A 112 8.21 1.70 -26.18
C VAL A 112 8.34 0.54 -25.19
N ARG A 113 9.22 -0.44 -25.44
CA ARG A 113 9.43 -1.57 -24.52
C ARG A 113 9.89 -1.11 -23.13
N SER A 114 10.76 -0.10 -23.09
CA SER A 114 11.27 0.44 -21.82
C SER A 114 10.18 1.18 -21.04
N ALA A 115 9.33 1.95 -21.73
CA ALA A 115 8.19 2.63 -21.15
C ALA A 115 7.11 1.64 -20.66
N ASP A 116 6.82 0.60 -21.45
CA ASP A 116 5.90 -0.47 -21.06
C ASP A 116 6.38 -1.21 -19.80
N ASN A 117 7.67 -1.56 -19.76
CA ASN A 117 8.29 -2.13 -18.56
C ASN A 117 8.18 -1.21 -17.34
N ALA A 118 8.27 0.11 -17.53
CA ALA A 118 8.08 1.06 -16.45
C ALA A 118 6.62 1.08 -15.97
N VAL A 119 5.64 1.13 -16.87
CA VAL A 119 4.21 1.02 -16.54
C VAL A 119 3.93 -0.25 -15.75
N GLN A 120 4.42 -1.41 -16.20
CA GLN A 120 4.26 -2.68 -15.49
C GLN A 120 4.86 -2.67 -14.08
N LYS A 121 6.01 -2.00 -13.88
CA LYS A 121 6.61 -1.86 -12.54
C LYS A 121 5.73 -1.03 -11.62
N TYR A 122 5.15 0.07 -12.10
CA TYR A 122 4.24 0.91 -11.32
C TYR A 122 2.95 0.15 -10.99
N GLU A 123 2.37 -0.59 -11.93
CA GLU A 123 1.21 -1.44 -11.65
C GLU A 123 1.50 -2.51 -10.59
N LYS A 124 2.68 -3.13 -10.62
CA LYS A 124 3.08 -4.10 -9.59
C LYS A 124 3.24 -3.44 -8.22
N LYS A 125 3.84 -2.25 -8.16
CA LYS A 125 3.95 -1.47 -6.92
C LYS A 125 2.57 -1.14 -6.36
N LEU A 126 1.67 -0.62 -7.21
CA LEU A 126 0.29 -0.30 -6.82
C LEU A 126 -0.43 -1.52 -6.27
N ARG A 127 -0.40 -2.66 -6.99
CA ARG A 127 -1.00 -3.92 -6.52
C ARG A 127 -0.44 -4.38 -5.17
N LYS A 128 0.85 -4.21 -4.92
CA LYS A 128 1.48 -4.55 -3.63
C LYS A 128 0.97 -3.61 -2.53
N LEU A 129 0.87 -2.32 -2.82
CA LEU A 129 0.40 -1.32 -1.87
C LEU A 129 -1.08 -1.53 -1.51
N THR A 130 -1.94 -1.77 -2.49
CA THR A 130 -3.36 -2.13 -2.26
C THR A 130 -3.50 -3.36 -1.38
N LYS A 131 -2.65 -4.39 -1.58
CA LYS A 131 -2.63 -5.58 -0.72
C LYS A 131 -2.20 -5.25 0.72
N ASN A 132 -1.19 -4.41 0.89
CA ASN A 132 -0.74 -3.96 2.21
C ASN A 132 -1.85 -3.18 2.93
N ILE A 133 -2.48 -2.22 2.26
CA ILE A 133 -3.62 -1.46 2.77
C ILE A 133 -4.73 -2.41 3.24
N SER A 134 -5.16 -3.35 2.39
CA SER A 134 -6.22 -4.30 2.75
C SER A 134 -5.84 -5.20 3.94
N SER A 135 -4.58 -5.65 4.00
CA SER A 135 -4.07 -6.42 5.13
C SER A 135 -4.13 -5.62 6.43
N ASP A 136 -3.65 -4.37 6.40
CA ASP A 136 -3.53 -3.53 7.58
C ASP A 136 -4.88 -2.98 8.04
N GLU A 137 -5.82 -2.72 7.12
CA GLU A 137 -7.22 -2.44 7.44
C GLU A 137 -7.87 -3.62 8.18
N LYS A 138 -7.63 -4.86 7.76
CA LYS A 138 -8.12 -6.05 8.46
C LYS A 138 -7.52 -6.18 9.87
N LYS A 139 -6.22 -5.89 10.03
CA LYS A 139 -5.58 -5.90 11.35
C LYS A 139 -6.15 -4.81 12.25
N LEU A 140 -6.33 -3.61 11.71
CA LEU A 140 -6.91 -2.47 12.42
C LEU A 140 -8.34 -2.77 12.87
N ALA A 141 -9.18 -3.35 12.00
CA ALA A 141 -10.53 -3.77 12.37
C ALA A 141 -10.52 -4.78 13.52
N LYS A 142 -9.64 -5.79 13.48
CA LYS A 142 -9.47 -6.77 14.57
C LYS A 142 -9.03 -6.11 15.88
N LEU A 143 -8.07 -5.18 15.83
CA LEU A 143 -7.57 -4.48 17.02
C LEU A 143 -8.64 -3.57 17.62
N LYS A 144 -9.40 -2.84 16.79
CA LYS A 144 -10.52 -2.00 17.24
C LYS A 144 -11.63 -2.83 17.88
N ALA A 145 -12.01 -3.95 17.27
CA ALA A 145 -12.99 -4.88 17.84
C ALA A 145 -12.51 -5.45 19.19
N ALA A 146 -11.24 -5.85 19.28
CA ALA A 146 -10.67 -6.34 20.53
C ALA A 146 -10.66 -5.26 21.63
N LEU A 147 -10.34 -4.00 21.29
CA LEU A 147 -10.37 -2.88 22.23
C LEU A 147 -11.81 -2.58 22.72
N GLN A 148 -12.80 -2.66 21.83
CA GLN A 148 -14.21 -2.50 22.19
C GLN A 148 -14.67 -3.57 23.18
N LEU A 149 -14.29 -4.84 22.97
CA LEU A 149 -14.60 -5.91 23.91
C LEU A 149 -14.00 -5.66 25.31
N LEU A 150 -12.76 -5.17 25.36
CA LEU A 150 -12.09 -4.81 26.61
C LEU A 150 -12.80 -3.65 27.34
N ASN A 151 -13.23 -2.63 26.59
CA ASN A 151 -14.00 -1.51 27.16
C ASN A 151 -15.35 -1.98 27.74
N ASN A 152 -16.05 -2.86 27.02
CA ASN A 152 -17.34 -3.39 27.48
C ASN A 152 -17.19 -4.30 28.71
N ALA A 153 -16.11 -5.10 28.78
CA ALA A 153 -15.81 -5.94 29.94
C ALA A 153 -15.40 -5.12 31.19
N SER A 154 -14.82 -3.94 30.99
CA SER A 154 -14.47 -3.02 32.07
C SER A 154 -15.72 -2.34 32.66
N ALA A 155 -16.69 -2.00 31.81
CA ALA A 155 -17.94 -1.33 32.21
C ALA A 155 -18.88 -2.25 33.01
N SER A 156 -18.87 -3.57 32.77
CA SER A 156 -19.69 -4.53 33.52
C SER A 156 -19.15 -4.83 34.92
N GLN A 157 -17.86 -4.58 35.20
CA GLN A 157 -17.27 -4.79 36.53
C GLN A 157 -17.45 -3.60 37.49
N THR A 158 -17.76 -2.41 36.98
CA THR A 158 -17.97 -1.20 37.80
C THR A 158 -19.42 -0.96 38.20
N GLY A 159 -20.35 -1.84 37.80
CA GLY A 159 -21.80 -1.67 37.96
C GLY A 159 -22.49 -2.73 38.83
N SER A 160 -21.78 -3.37 39.77
CA SER A 160 -22.34 -4.36 40.73
C SER A 160 -22.08 -3.94 42.16
#